data_AF-A0A2N1UX92-F1
#
_entry.id   AF-A0A2N1UX92-F1
#
_cell.length_a   1.000
_cell.length_b   1.000
_cell.length_c   1.000
_cell.angle_alpha   90.00
_cell.angle_beta   90.00
_cell.angle_gamma   90.00
#
_symmetry.space_group_name_H-M   'P 1'
#
loop_
_entity.id
_entity.type
_entity.pdbx_description
1 polymer ?
#
loop_
_entity_poly.entity_id
_entity_poly.type
_entity_poly.pdbx_seq_one_letter_code
_entity_poly.pdbx_strand_id
1 'polypeptide(L)'
;GAPPEHTVLGISARVVAPVFVPLGFGERWEAVASILPGFMAKEMVVGTMGVVLSVQQVEPATAGADFGKEFLSQASGFRDASLTAAGAVVGNLLPAPFQLERADQDSPLMQAVRTTFTPLSAFSFMVFNLLLLSCVSVVGAMMHEFGSRYLGFVLGITTGTAYVAALLVFQFGRLLGYG
;
A
#
# COMPACT_ATOMS: atom_id res chain seq x y z
N GLY A 1 -0.29 24.21 -10.22
CA GLY A 1 0.71 23.46 -9.42
C GLY A 1 1.74 22.88 -10.36
N ALA A 2 3.00 22.78 -9.95
CA ALA A 2 4.03 22.13 -10.76
C ALA A 2 3.59 20.68 -11.11
N PRO A 3 3.93 20.16 -12.29
CA PRO A 3 3.60 18.78 -12.63
C PRO A 3 4.28 17.84 -11.61
N PRO A 4 3.61 16.73 -11.23
CA PRO A 4 4.03 15.88 -10.11
C PRO A 4 5.43 15.26 -10.30
N GLU A 5 5.93 15.24 -11.53
CA GLU A 5 7.27 14.81 -11.93
C GLU A 5 8.43 15.69 -11.46
N HIS A 6 8.19 16.97 -11.17
CA HIS A 6 9.21 17.88 -10.64
C HIS A 6 9.16 18.01 -9.11
N THR A 7 8.30 17.22 -8.46
CA THR A 7 8.27 17.15 -6.99
C THR A 7 9.47 16.39 -6.47
N VAL A 8 9.89 16.66 -5.23
CA VAL A 8 10.99 15.94 -4.57
C VAL A 8 10.74 14.43 -4.55
N LEU A 9 9.47 14.01 -4.42
CA LEU A 9 9.01 12.63 -4.52
C LEU A 9 9.19 12.05 -5.94
N GLY A 10 8.82 12.80 -6.97
CA GLY A 10 8.97 12.38 -8.36
C GLY A 10 10.44 12.23 -8.77
N ILE A 11 11.28 13.17 -8.36
CA ILE A 11 12.72 13.14 -8.65
C ILE A 11 13.41 11.97 -7.95
N SER A 12 13.16 11.78 -6.64
CA SER A 12 13.77 10.68 -5.89
C SER A 12 13.31 9.31 -6.40
N ALA A 13 12.03 9.17 -6.73
CA ALA A 13 11.50 7.93 -7.31
C ALA A 13 12.13 7.63 -8.67
N ARG A 14 12.38 8.63 -9.53
CA ARG A 14 13.06 8.44 -10.82
C ARG A 14 14.51 8.00 -10.70
N VAL A 15 15.23 8.48 -9.68
CA VAL A 15 16.61 8.04 -9.40
C VAL A 15 16.64 6.57 -8.99
N VAL A 16 15.63 6.12 -8.25
CA VAL A 16 15.55 4.75 -7.70
C VAL A 16 14.88 3.77 -8.68
N ALA A 17 14.03 4.27 -9.58
CA ALA A 17 13.31 3.52 -10.60
C ALA A 17 14.13 2.50 -11.43
N PRO A 18 15.35 2.80 -11.92
CA PRO A 18 16.11 1.85 -12.72
C PRO A 18 16.40 0.52 -12.01
N VAL A 19 16.47 0.52 -10.67
CA VAL A 19 16.67 -0.70 -9.88
C VAL A 19 15.47 -1.65 -9.97
N PHE A 20 14.27 -1.12 -10.21
CA PHE A 20 13.02 -1.89 -10.25
C PHE A 20 12.57 -2.25 -11.67
N VAL A 21 13.28 -1.80 -12.70
CA VAL A 21 13.01 -2.15 -14.11
C VAL A 21 12.94 -3.68 -14.33
N PRO A 22 13.88 -4.49 -13.83
CA PRO A 22 13.80 -5.94 -14.04
C PRO A 22 12.63 -6.63 -13.30
N LEU A 23 11.93 -5.92 -12.41
CA LEU A 23 10.73 -6.42 -11.71
C LEU A 23 9.43 -6.07 -12.46
N GLY A 24 9.51 -5.30 -13.55
CA GLY A 24 8.37 -4.97 -14.40
C GLY A 24 7.56 -3.74 -14.03
N PHE A 25 7.83 -3.11 -12.88
CA PHE A 25 7.14 -1.89 -12.45
C PHE A 25 8.07 -0.67 -12.33
N GLY A 26 9.38 -0.83 -12.52
CA GLY A 26 10.35 0.27 -12.41
C GLY A 26 10.43 1.21 -13.62
N GLU A 27 9.76 0.92 -14.74
CA GLU A 27 9.64 1.88 -15.85
C GLU A 27 8.78 3.10 -15.48
N ARG A 28 8.00 2.97 -14.41
CA ARG A 28 7.07 3.98 -13.92
C ARG A 28 7.51 4.45 -12.54
N TRP A 29 7.87 5.73 -12.44
CA TRP A 29 8.29 6.35 -11.19
C TRP A 29 7.15 6.41 -10.18
N GLU A 30 5.89 6.35 -10.63
CA GLU A 30 4.69 6.37 -9.80
C GLU A 30 4.63 5.12 -8.89
N ALA A 31 4.95 3.94 -9.42
CA ALA A 31 5.00 2.70 -8.65
C ALA A 31 6.06 2.77 -7.54
N VAL A 32 7.23 3.30 -7.88
CA VAL A 32 8.37 3.45 -6.96
C VAL A 32 8.07 4.51 -5.89
N ALA A 33 7.45 5.62 -6.28
CA ALA A 33 7.03 6.68 -5.36
C ALA A 33 6.00 6.18 -4.33
N SER A 34 5.14 5.24 -4.72
CA SER A 34 4.09 4.68 -3.84
C SER A 34 4.63 3.75 -2.73
N ILE A 35 5.86 3.25 -2.86
CA ILE A 35 6.51 2.41 -1.84
C ILE A 35 6.72 3.22 -0.54
N LEU A 36 7.03 4.51 -0.65
CA LEU A 36 7.31 5.35 0.51
C LEU A 36 6.07 5.60 1.39
N PRO A 37 4.90 6.02 0.86
CA PRO A 37 3.64 6.00 1.61
C PRO A 37 3.25 4.62 2.13
N GLY A 38 3.52 3.56 1.36
CA GLY A 38 3.25 2.18 1.77
C GLY A 38 4.06 1.75 3.00
N PHE A 39 5.29 2.24 3.14
CA PHE A 39 6.10 2.07 4.34
C PHE A 39 5.53 2.87 5.52
N MET A 40 5.22 4.15 5.32
CA MET A 40 4.64 5.01 6.36
C MET A 40 3.31 4.46 6.93
N ALA A 41 2.47 3.86 6.08
CA ALA A 41 1.23 3.22 6.51
C ALA A 41 1.50 2.03 7.46
N LYS A 42 2.56 1.24 7.22
CA LYS A 42 2.94 0.12 8.09
C LYS A 42 3.44 0.60 9.45
N GLU A 43 4.17 1.72 9.49
CA GLU A 43 4.62 2.35 10.74
C GLU A 43 3.47 2.81 11.62
N MET A 44 2.42 3.39 11.01
CA MET A 44 1.24 3.80 11.78
C MET A 44 0.53 2.62 12.45
N VAL A 45 0.41 1.48 11.78
CA VAL A 45 -0.23 0.28 12.33
C VAL A 45 0.57 -0.31 13.49
N VAL A 46 1.91 -0.33 13.38
CA VAL A 46 2.78 -0.79 14.47
C VAL A 46 2.76 0.22 15.62
N GLY A 47 2.73 1.51 15.34
CA GLY A 47 2.62 2.56 16.35
C GLY A 47 1.33 2.46 17.17
N THR A 48 0.18 2.24 16.52
CA THR A 48 -1.09 2.05 17.25
C THR A 48 -1.07 0.77 18.08
N MET A 49 -0.55 -0.33 17.55
CA MET A 49 -0.38 -1.56 18.32
C MET A 49 0.59 -1.36 19.50
N GLY A 50 1.66 -0.58 19.30
CA GLY A 50 2.60 -0.20 20.35
C GLY A 50 1.94 0.59 21.48
N VAL A 51 1.11 1.59 21.15
CA VAL A 51 0.34 2.38 22.13
C VAL A 51 -0.67 1.52 22.90
N VAL A 52 -1.35 0.61 22.20
CA VAL A 52 -2.32 -0.33 22.82
C VAL A 52 -1.62 -1.32 23.76
N LEU A 53 -0.42 -1.79 23.40
CA LEU A 53 0.35 -2.74 24.19
C LEU A 53 1.21 -2.05 25.28
N SER A 54 1.55 -0.77 25.13
CA SER A 54 2.19 0.03 26.18
C SER A 54 1.13 0.49 27.17
N VAL A 55 0.95 -0.26 28.26
CA VAL A 55 0.13 0.16 29.40
C VAL A 55 0.83 1.32 30.11
N GLN A 56 0.70 2.53 29.58
CA GLN A 56 0.91 3.74 30.37
C GLN A 56 -0.42 4.09 31.03
N GLN A 57 -0.43 4.20 32.36
CA GLN A 57 -1.61 4.61 33.10
C GLN A 57 -2.08 5.98 32.61
N VAL A 58 -3.25 5.99 31.96
CA VAL A 58 -3.98 7.22 31.64
C VAL A 58 -4.74 7.61 32.91
N GLU A 59 -4.20 8.58 33.65
CA GLU A 59 -4.98 9.41 34.57
C GLU A 59 -6.13 10.09 33.80
N PRO A 60 -7.35 10.11 34.33
CA PRO A 60 -8.55 10.46 33.56
C PRO A 60 -8.69 11.98 33.44
N ALA A 61 -8.24 12.55 32.33
CA ALA A 61 -8.56 13.93 31.97
C ALA A 61 -9.60 13.94 30.84
N THR A 62 -10.87 14.04 31.24
CA THR A 62 -12.02 14.64 30.52
C THR A 62 -11.83 14.89 29.01
N ALA A 63 -11.98 13.86 28.18
CA ALA A 63 -12.02 13.97 26.71
C ALA A 63 -13.23 13.21 26.11
N GLY A 64 -14.38 13.30 26.77
CA GLY A 64 -15.62 12.60 26.37
C GLY A 64 -16.50 13.35 25.36
N ALA A 65 -16.16 14.60 24.98
CA ALA A 65 -17.08 15.47 24.24
C ALA A 65 -16.75 15.69 22.74
N ASP A 66 -15.49 15.49 22.32
CA ASP A 66 -15.06 15.74 20.91
C ASP A 66 -15.01 14.46 20.05
N PHE A 67 -14.56 13.34 20.61
CA PHE A 67 -14.44 12.08 19.89
C PHE A 67 -15.77 11.63 19.25
N GLY A 68 -16.89 11.86 19.95
CA GLY A 68 -18.21 11.50 19.46
C GLY A 68 -18.62 12.28 18.20
N LYS A 69 -18.28 13.57 18.10
CA LYS A 69 -18.61 14.41 16.94
C LYS A 69 -17.71 14.12 15.75
N GLU A 70 -16.42 13.87 15.99
CA GLU A 70 -15.46 13.45 14.96
C GLU A 70 -15.83 12.09 14.36
N PHE A 71 -16.19 11.11 15.21
CA PHE A 71 -16.61 9.79 14.75
C PHE A 71 -17.98 9.84 14.04
N LEU A 72 -18.91 10.68 14.50
CA LEU A 72 -20.20 10.87 13.85
C LEU A 72 -20.09 11.52 12.46
N SER A 73 -19.15 12.45 12.25
CA SER A 73 -18.93 13.09 10.93
C SER A 73 -18.30 12.12 9.93
N GLN A 74 -17.38 11.27 10.40
CA GLN A 74 -16.77 10.19 9.62
C GLN A 74 -17.80 9.10 9.29
N ALA A 75 -18.63 8.73 10.26
CA ALA A 75 -19.68 7.74 10.12
C ALA A 75 -20.81 8.22 9.20
N SER A 76 -21.19 9.50 9.25
CA SER A 76 -22.19 10.05 8.34
C SER A 76 -21.67 10.12 6.90
N GLY A 77 -20.39 10.46 6.69
CA GLY A 77 -19.77 10.43 5.36
C GLY A 77 -19.72 9.02 4.76
N PHE A 78 -19.42 8.02 5.58
CA PHE A 78 -19.48 6.61 5.16
C PHE A 78 -20.92 6.14 4.90
N ARG A 79 -21.90 6.60 5.70
CA ARG A 79 -23.32 6.29 5.48
C ARG A 79 -23.84 6.87 4.18
N ASP A 80 -23.54 8.14 3.89
CA ASP A 80 -24.00 8.80 2.68
C ASP A 80 -23.32 8.20 1.44
N ALA A 81 -22.03 7.83 1.53
CA ALA A 81 -21.35 7.07 0.49
C ALA A 81 -21.96 5.67 0.28
N SER A 82 -22.30 4.97 1.37
CA SER A 82 -22.92 3.63 1.33
C SER A 82 -24.34 3.67 0.77
N LEU A 83 -25.13 4.70 1.09
CA LEU A 83 -26.48 4.89 0.56
C LEU A 83 -26.47 5.29 -0.92
N THR A 84 -25.49 6.09 -1.35
CA THR A 84 -25.29 6.42 -2.77
C THR A 84 -24.90 5.17 -3.56
N ALA A 85 -24.05 4.31 -2.98
CA ALA A 85 -23.71 3.02 -3.56
C ALA A 85 -24.92 2.06 -3.61
N ALA A 86 -25.72 1.98 -2.54
CA ALA A 86 -26.91 1.14 -2.50
C ALA A 86 -27.98 1.59 -3.51
N GLY A 87 -28.20 2.89 -3.69
CA GLY A 87 -29.13 3.43 -4.68
C GLY A 87 -28.70 3.13 -6.13
N ALA A 88 -27.40 3.21 -6.41
CA ALA A 88 -26.84 2.83 -7.71
C ALA A 88 -26.91 1.32 -7.96
N VAL A 89 -26.70 0.50 -6.92
CA VAL A 89 -26.84 -0.96 -6.99
C VAL A 89 -28.29 -1.34 -7.28
N VAL A 90 -29.28 -0.76 -6.61
CA VAL A 90 -30.71 -1.08 -6.80
C VAL A 90 -31.21 -0.62 -8.18
N GLY A 91 -30.76 0.53 -8.69
CA GLY A 91 -31.13 1.03 -10.02
C GLY A 91 -30.63 0.14 -11.17
N ASN A 92 -29.57 -0.63 -10.95
CA ASN A 92 -29.00 -1.58 -11.90
C ASN A 92 -29.43 -3.04 -11.65
N LEU A 93 -30.29 -3.30 -10.66
CA LEU A 93 -30.70 -4.65 -10.21
C LEU A 93 -32.12 -5.03 -10.65
N LEU A 94 -32.44 -4.85 -11.94
CA LEU A 94 -33.49 -5.63 -12.62
C LEU A 94 -32.82 -6.55 -13.65
N PRO A 95 -33.19 -7.85 -13.73
CA PRO A 95 -32.26 -8.95 -14.04
C PRO A 95 -32.45 -9.48 -15.48
N ALA A 96 -31.75 -10.47 -16.03
CA ALA A 96 -30.79 -11.52 -15.64
C ALA A 96 -30.28 -12.09 -17.00
N PRO A 97 -29.11 -12.75 -17.18
CA PRO A 97 -28.26 -13.42 -16.19
C PRO A 97 -26.74 -13.22 -16.46
N PHE A 98 -25.84 -13.77 -15.62
CA PHE A 98 -24.47 -14.15 -16.05
C PHE A 98 -23.39 -13.07 -16.33
N GLN A 99 -23.16 -12.06 -15.49
CA GLN A 99 -21.89 -11.31 -15.54
C GLN A 99 -21.03 -11.56 -14.29
N LEU A 100 -20.14 -12.54 -14.45
CA LEU A 100 -19.07 -12.91 -13.54
C LEU A 100 -17.86 -11.96 -13.65
N GLU A 101 -18.04 -10.69 -14.05
CA GLU A 101 -16.91 -9.86 -14.49
C GLU A 101 -17.03 -8.37 -14.09
N ARG A 102 -16.11 -7.96 -13.20
CA ARG A 102 -15.70 -6.58 -12.82
C ARG A 102 -16.76 -5.69 -12.15
N ALA A 103 -16.61 -5.53 -10.82
CA ALA A 103 -17.07 -4.35 -10.11
C ALA A 103 -16.34 -3.11 -10.67
N ASP A 104 -16.89 -2.52 -11.74
CA ASP A 104 -16.51 -1.23 -12.29
C ASP A 104 -17.25 -0.14 -11.50
N GLN A 105 -16.63 0.28 -10.40
CA GLN A 105 -16.88 1.61 -9.86
C GLN A 105 -15.81 2.50 -10.51
N ASP A 106 -16.19 3.18 -11.59
CA ASP A 106 -15.34 4.11 -12.36
C ASP A 106 -14.96 5.34 -11.52
N SER A 107 -14.16 5.12 -10.49
CA SER A 107 -13.29 6.17 -9.99
C SER A 107 -12.27 6.44 -11.10
N PRO A 108 -11.95 7.71 -11.46
CA PRO A 108 -10.89 8.02 -12.42
C PRO A 108 -9.54 7.37 -12.03
N LEU A 109 -9.40 7.01 -10.76
CA LEU A 109 -8.32 6.21 -10.20
C LEU A 109 -8.25 4.77 -10.73
N MET A 110 -9.39 4.06 -10.83
CA MET A 110 -9.39 2.68 -11.31
C MET A 110 -9.01 2.61 -12.80
N GLN A 111 -9.47 3.60 -13.58
CA GLN A 111 -9.05 3.74 -14.97
C GLN A 111 -7.56 4.09 -15.09
N ALA A 112 -7.04 4.98 -14.24
CA ALA A 112 -5.61 5.28 -14.19
C ALA A 112 -4.76 4.06 -13.79
N VAL A 113 -5.22 3.23 -12.85
CA VAL A 113 -4.52 2.01 -12.46
C VAL A 113 -4.49 0.99 -13.60
N ARG A 114 -5.63 0.76 -14.27
CA ARG A 114 -5.72 -0.16 -15.42
C ARG A 114 -4.85 0.28 -16.61
N THR A 115 -4.63 1.57 -16.80
CA THR A 115 -3.76 2.10 -17.88
C THR A 115 -2.29 2.17 -17.48
N THR A 116 -1.97 2.17 -16.18
CA THR A 116 -0.60 2.31 -15.67
C THR A 116 0.07 0.97 -15.39
N PHE A 117 -0.70 -0.07 -15.05
CA PHE A 117 -0.15 -1.38 -14.72
C PHE A 117 -0.66 -2.48 -15.65
N THR A 118 0.26 -3.33 -16.11
CA THR A 118 -0.11 -4.62 -16.68
C THR A 118 -0.46 -5.58 -15.54
N PRO A 119 -1.31 -6.59 -15.75
CA PRO A 119 -1.62 -7.58 -14.71
C PRO A 119 -0.34 -8.24 -14.17
N LEU A 120 0.65 -8.50 -15.04
CA LEU A 120 1.91 -9.11 -14.66
C LEU A 120 2.77 -8.19 -13.76
N SER A 121 2.89 -6.89 -14.08
CA SER A 121 3.64 -5.96 -13.23
C SER A 121 2.91 -5.65 -11.91
N ALA A 122 1.57 -5.66 -11.92
CA ALA A 122 0.76 -5.51 -10.70
C ALA A 122 0.98 -6.67 -9.71
N PHE A 123 1.05 -7.92 -10.20
CA PHE A 123 1.34 -9.07 -9.34
C PHE A 123 2.75 -8.99 -8.74
N SER A 124 3.77 -8.67 -9.54
CA SER A 124 5.14 -8.47 -9.06
C SER A 124 5.21 -7.36 -8.00
N PHE A 125 4.53 -6.23 -8.24
CA PHE A 125 4.44 -5.13 -7.28
C PHE A 125 3.74 -5.54 -5.98
N MET A 126 2.65 -6.30 -6.03
CA MET A 126 2.01 -6.82 -4.82
C MET A 126 2.92 -7.77 -4.05
N VAL A 127 3.52 -8.76 -4.73
CA VAL A 127 4.45 -9.71 -4.09
C VAL A 127 5.60 -8.97 -3.43
N PHE A 128 6.19 -7.99 -4.12
CA PHE A 128 7.23 -7.14 -3.56
C PHE A 128 6.74 -6.41 -2.30
N ASN A 129 5.59 -5.74 -2.33
CA ASN A 129 5.06 -5.00 -1.17
C ASN A 129 4.67 -5.88 0.01
N LEU A 130 4.26 -7.13 -0.25
CA LEU A 130 3.93 -8.12 0.77
C LEU A 130 5.19 -8.71 1.41
N LEU A 131 6.28 -8.84 0.66
CA LEU A 131 7.56 -9.37 1.15
C LEU A 131 8.48 -8.29 1.71
N LEU A 132 8.34 -7.03 1.27
CA LEU A 132 9.04 -5.87 1.80
C LEU A 132 8.63 -5.54 3.25
N LEU A 133 7.76 -6.35 3.89
CA LEU A 133 7.38 -6.26 5.30
C LEU A 133 8.58 -6.57 6.22
N SER A 134 9.50 -5.62 6.25
CA SER A 134 10.53 -5.45 7.27
C SER A 134 9.85 -4.72 8.43
N CYS A 135 9.10 -5.45 9.25
CA CYS A 135 8.37 -4.86 10.37
C CYS A 135 9.35 -4.10 11.29
N VAL A 136 9.14 -2.80 11.48
CA VAL A 136 10.04 -1.97 12.31
C VAL A 136 10.04 -2.39 13.78
N SER A 137 8.99 -3.09 14.23
CA SER A 137 8.99 -3.78 15.53
C SER A 137 10.14 -4.80 15.66
N VAL A 138 10.39 -5.58 14.62
CA VAL A 138 11.47 -6.57 14.57
C VAL A 138 12.83 -5.88 14.45
N VAL A 139 12.88 -4.74 13.75
CA VAL A 139 14.07 -3.88 13.66
C VAL A 139 14.42 -3.31 15.04
N GLY A 140 13.45 -2.78 15.78
CA GLY A 140 13.66 -2.23 17.13
C GLY A 140 14.16 -3.26 18.14
N ALA A 141 13.61 -4.48 18.11
CA ALA A 141 14.10 -5.59 18.93
C ALA A 141 15.54 -6.00 18.52
N MET A 142 15.80 -6.13 17.21
CA MET A 142 17.14 -6.49 16.72
C MET A 142 18.20 -5.42 17.01
N MET A 143 17.86 -4.13 16.97
CA MET A 143 18.79 -3.06 17.32
C MET A 143 19.29 -3.20 18.76
N HIS A 144 18.40 -3.61 19.67
CA HIS A 144 18.72 -3.78 21.08
C HIS A 144 19.57 -5.04 21.35
N GLU A 145 19.41 -6.10 20.54
CA GLU A 145 20.07 -7.40 20.78
C GLU A 145 21.36 -7.64 19.98
N PHE A 146 21.42 -7.24 18.70
CA PHE A 146 22.50 -7.63 17.78
C PHE A 146 23.32 -6.44 17.24
N GLY A 147 22.94 -5.22 17.59
CA GLY A 147 23.64 -3.99 17.18
C GLY A 147 23.38 -3.57 15.72
N SER A 148 23.58 -2.27 15.46
CA SER A 148 23.20 -1.62 14.18
C SER A 148 23.87 -2.21 12.92
N ARG A 149 25.07 -2.81 13.05
CA ARG A 149 25.75 -3.42 11.90
C ARG A 149 25.07 -4.69 11.42
N TYR A 150 24.61 -5.53 12.34
CA TYR A 150 23.89 -6.76 11.99
C TYR A 150 22.49 -6.46 11.48
N LEU A 151 21.86 -5.40 12.01
CA LEU A 151 20.58 -4.90 11.53
C LEU A 151 20.61 -4.54 10.04
N GLY A 152 21.61 -3.78 9.60
CA GLY A 152 21.76 -3.43 8.18
C GLY A 152 21.93 -4.67 7.29
N PHE A 153 22.63 -5.69 7.78
CA PHE A 153 22.82 -6.96 7.07
C PHE A 153 21.50 -7.74 6.93
N VAL A 154 20.74 -7.87 8.01
CA VAL A 154 19.44 -8.58 8.01
C VAL A 154 18.42 -7.86 7.15
N LEU A 155 18.31 -6.53 7.25
CA LEU A 155 17.44 -5.71 6.41
C LEU A 155 17.81 -5.82 4.91
N GLY A 156 19.11 -5.90 4.62
CA GLY A 156 19.60 -6.14 3.26
C GLY A 156 19.18 -7.51 2.73
N ILE A 157 19.30 -8.57 3.54
CA ILE A 157 18.93 -9.93 3.15
C ILE A 157 17.41 -10.07 2.95
N THR A 158 16.58 -9.49 3.83
CA THR A 158 15.11 -9.58 3.69
C THR A 158 14.63 -8.81 2.47
N THR A 159 15.11 -7.58 2.28
CA THR A 159 14.79 -6.76 1.09
C THR A 159 15.31 -7.43 -0.18
N GLY A 160 16.51 -8.01 -0.13
CA GLY A 160 17.07 -8.79 -1.24
C GLY A 160 16.23 -10.01 -1.58
N THR A 161 15.72 -10.72 -0.57
CA THR A 161 14.84 -11.88 -0.77
C THR A 161 13.50 -11.46 -1.39
N ALA A 162 12.90 -10.36 -0.91
CA ALA A 162 11.70 -9.78 -1.50
C ALA A 162 11.91 -9.36 -2.96
N TYR A 163 13.05 -8.73 -3.26
CA TYR A 163 13.44 -8.33 -4.60
C TYR A 163 13.58 -9.54 -5.52
N VAL A 164 14.31 -10.58 -5.09
CA VAL A 164 14.48 -11.83 -5.85
C VAL A 164 13.15 -12.53 -6.10
N ALA A 165 12.29 -12.64 -5.10
CA ALA A 165 10.97 -13.26 -5.25
C ALA A 165 10.09 -12.53 -6.29
N ALA A 166 10.05 -11.20 -6.23
CA ALA A 166 9.32 -10.40 -7.22
C ALA A 166 9.94 -10.52 -8.63
N LEU A 167 11.28 -10.57 -8.71
CA LEU A 167 12.01 -10.82 -9.96
C LEU A 167 11.63 -12.16 -10.57
N LEU A 168 11.58 -13.23 -9.75
CA LEU A 168 11.17 -14.55 -10.21
C LEU A 168 9.74 -14.52 -10.73
N VAL A 169 8.79 -13.92 -10.00
CA VAL A 169 7.39 -13.81 -10.45
C VAL A 169 7.30 -13.10 -11.81
N PHE A 170 8.01 -11.99 -11.98
CA PHE A 170 7.98 -11.24 -13.23
C PHE A 170 8.62 -12.02 -14.39
N GLN A 171 9.78 -12.62 -14.17
CA GLN A 171 10.50 -13.37 -15.20
C GLN A 171 9.80 -14.68 -15.57
N PHE A 172 9.19 -15.38 -14.60
CA PHE A 172 8.37 -16.56 -14.87
C PHE A 172 7.10 -16.20 -15.64
N GLY A 173 6.40 -15.13 -15.25
CA GLY A 173 5.21 -14.70 -15.98
C GLY A 173 5.51 -14.24 -17.41
N ARG A 174 6.68 -13.61 -17.62
CA ARG A 174 7.18 -13.26 -18.97
C ARG A 174 7.56 -14.50 -19.78
N LEU A 175 8.18 -15.52 -19.16
CA LEU A 175 8.55 -16.78 -19.81
C LEU A 175 7.33 -17.61 -20.23
N LEU A 176 6.24 -17.54 -19.47
CA LEU A 176 4.96 -18.21 -19.78
C LEU A 176 4.13 -17.50 -20.86
N GLY A 177 4.61 -16.38 -21.42
CA GLY A 177 3.94 -15.66 -22.50
C GLY A 177 2.84 -14.69 -22.05
N TYR A 178 2.76 -14.36 -20.75
CA TYR A 178 1.84 -13.36 -20.20
C TYR A 178 2.44 -11.94 -20.15
N GLY A 179 3.46 -11.66 -20.99
CA GLY A 179 4.21 -10.40 -21.04
C GLY A 179 3.73 -9.46 -22.14
#